data_AF-A0A0R2TKK7-F1
#
_entry.id   AF-A0A0R2TKK7-F1
#
_cell.length_a   1.000
_cell.length_b   1.000
_cell.length_c   1.000
_cell.angle_alpha   90.00
_cell.angle_beta   90.00
_cell.angle_gamma   90.00
#
_symmetry.space_group_name_H-M   'P 1'
#
loop_
_entity.id
_entity.type
_entity.pdbx_description
1 polymer ?
#
loop_
_entity_poly.entity_id
_entity_poly.type
_entity_poly.pdbx_seq_one_letter_code
_entity_poly.pdbx_strand_id
1 'polypeptide(L)'
;MRIMTLNTTLTVSAQVEIEELAELKANGVTSLVCNRPDGESQDQVAFETLSAAAEALGITVVNLPFKSGEQTDAQVQKFADLLDEAQAKSEKVHAYCRTGNR
;
A
#
# COMPACT_ATOMS: atom_id res chain seq x y z
N MET A 1 -1.09 -13.29 2.34
CA MET A 1 -0.87 -12.86 0.94
C MET A 1 0.58 -13.11 0.54
N ARG A 2 0.93 -13.08 -0.75
CA ARG A 2 2.34 -13.15 -1.18
C ARG A 2 2.94 -11.75 -1.20
N ILE A 3 3.86 -11.47 -0.27
CA ILE A 3 4.64 -10.23 -0.24
C ILE A 3 5.82 -10.36 -1.22
N MET A 4 5.99 -9.37 -2.09
CA MET A 4 7.09 -9.26 -3.03
C MET A 4 7.98 -8.08 -2.62
N THR A 5 9.24 -8.35 -2.29
CA THR A 5 10.20 -7.30 -1.96
C THR A 5 10.83 -6.75 -3.23
N LEU A 6 10.65 -5.46 -3.50
CA LEU A 6 11.26 -4.80 -4.65
C LEU A 6 12.62 -4.20 -4.29
N ASN A 7 12.73 -3.62 -3.10
CA ASN A 7 13.99 -3.14 -2.53
C ASN A 7 13.88 -3.07 -0.99
N THR A 8 14.84 -2.43 -0.33
CA THR A 8 14.87 -2.31 1.14
C THR A 8 13.73 -1.48 1.73
N THR A 9 13.20 -0.54 0.95
CA THR A 9 12.17 0.43 1.36
C THR A 9 10.77 -0.01 0.91
N LEU A 10 10.65 -0.70 -0.22
CA LEU A 10 9.37 -1.00 -0.88
C LEU A 10 9.11 -2.50 -0.99
N THR A 11 7.93 -2.89 -0.52
CA THR A 11 7.32 -4.21 -0.75
C THR A 11 5.96 -4.03 -1.43
N VAL A 12 5.54 -5.03 -2.21
CA VAL A 12 4.26 -5.01 -2.92
C VAL A 12 3.49 -6.32 -2.76
N SER A 13 2.18 -6.28 -2.96
CA SER A 13 1.32 -7.47 -2.95
C SER A 13 0.02 -7.29 -3.74
N ALA A 14 -0.75 -8.38 -3.86
CA ALA A 14 -2.15 -8.34 -4.28
C ALA A 14 -3.02 -7.67 -3.19
N GLN A 15 -4.35 -7.87 -3.23
CA GLN A 15 -5.22 -7.30 -2.21
C GLN A 15 -4.74 -7.68 -0.80
N VAL A 16 -4.67 -6.68 0.08
CA VAL A 16 -4.38 -6.85 1.51
C VAL A 16 -5.69 -7.07 2.25
N GLU A 17 -5.72 -8.10 3.09
CA GLU A 17 -6.80 -8.38 4.02
C GLU A 17 -6.49 -7.80 5.42
N ILE A 18 -7.53 -7.59 6.24
CA ILE A 18 -7.40 -6.95 7.56
C ILE A 18 -6.47 -7.75 8.48
N GLU A 19 -6.54 -9.07 8.43
CA GLU A 19 -5.75 -9.98 9.25
C GLU A 19 -4.26 -9.93 8.93
N GLU A 20 -3.89 -9.48 7.73
CA GLU A 20 -2.52 -9.44 7.23
C GLU A 20 -1.77 -8.16 7.67
N LEU A 21 -2.51 -7.16 8.15
CA LEU A 21 -1.92 -5.89 8.62
C LEU A 21 -0.96 -6.09 9.80
N ALA A 22 -1.23 -7.07 10.67
CA ALA A 22 -0.35 -7.41 11.78
C ALA A 22 1.00 -7.96 11.28
N GLU A 23 0.98 -8.79 10.22
CA GLU A 23 2.18 -9.30 9.58
C GLU A 23 2.98 -8.16 8.91
N LEU A 24 2.30 -7.24 8.23
CA LEU A 24 2.94 -6.06 7.65
C LEU A 24 3.65 -5.23 8.72
N LYS A 25 2.97 -4.94 9.84
CA LYS A 25 3.55 -4.20 10.96
C LYS A 25 4.79 -4.91 11.53
N ALA A 26 4.70 -6.23 11.75
CA ALA A 26 5.81 -7.03 12.25
C ALA A 26 7.03 -7.02 11.31
N ASN A 27 6.80 -6.91 10.00
CA ASN A 27 7.85 -6.78 8.99
C ASN A 27 8.46 -5.36 8.90
N GLY A 28 8.02 -4.43 9.75
CA GLY A 28 8.53 -3.07 9.85
C GLY A 28 7.85 -2.07 8.90
N VAL A 29 6.70 -2.43 8.32
CA VAL A 29 5.92 -1.50 7.50
C VAL A 29 5.36 -0.38 8.36
N THR A 30 5.63 0.86 7.95
CA THR A 30 5.09 2.06 8.58
C THR A 30 4.03 2.74 7.70
N SER A 31 4.06 2.49 6.39
CA SER A 31 3.13 3.08 5.44
C SER A 31 2.51 2.03 4.51
N LEU A 32 1.20 2.10 4.34
CA LEU A 32 0.40 1.27 3.44
C LEU A 32 -0.16 2.14 2.31
N VAL A 33 0.14 1.78 1.06
CA VAL A 33 -0.31 2.52 -0.13
C VAL A 33 -1.30 1.68 -0.93
N CYS A 34 -2.50 2.22 -1.13
CA CYS A 34 -3.51 1.61 -1.99
C CYS A 34 -3.41 2.16 -3.41
N ASN A 35 -3.12 1.28 -4.38
CA ASN A 35 -3.18 1.58 -5.81
C ASN A 35 -4.43 0.98 -6.48
N ARG A 36 -5.42 0.55 -5.68
CA ARG A 36 -6.68 -0.04 -6.14
C ARG A 36 -7.87 0.91 -5.90
N PRO A 37 -8.49 1.45 -6.96
CA PRO A 37 -9.81 2.05 -6.86
C PRO A 37 -10.82 1.15 -6.13
N ASP A 38 -11.68 1.73 -5.30
CA ASP A 38 -12.78 1.01 -4.66
C ASP A 38 -13.82 0.55 -5.69
N GLY A 39 -14.44 -0.60 -5.42
CA GLY A 39 -15.50 -1.17 -6.26
C GLY A 39 -15.01 -1.89 -7.51
N GLU A 40 -13.73 -2.25 -7.61
CA GLU A 40 -13.22 -3.07 -8.73
C GLU A 40 -13.73 -4.51 -8.72
N SER A 41 -14.14 -5.04 -7.55
CA SER A 41 -14.69 -6.39 -7.41
C SER A 41 -15.48 -6.57 -6.12
N GLN A 42 -16.34 -7.58 -6.04
CA GLN A 42 -17.19 -7.86 -4.87
C GLN A 42 -16.41 -8.41 -3.67
N ASP A 43 -15.25 -9.00 -3.93
CA ASP A 43 -14.31 -9.51 -2.90
C ASP A 43 -13.36 -8.42 -2.39
N GLN A 44 -13.52 -7.16 -2.82
CA GLN A 44 -12.67 -6.07 -2.38
C GLN A 44 -13.05 -5.62 -0.98
N VAL A 45 -12.09 -5.71 -0.04
CA VAL A 45 -12.15 -4.98 1.21
C VAL A 45 -12.21 -3.48 0.90
N ALA A 46 -13.22 -2.79 1.44
CA ALA A 46 -13.36 -1.35 1.28
C ALA A 46 -12.13 -0.63 1.85
N PHE A 47 -11.58 0.33 1.08
CA PHE A 47 -10.41 1.09 1.50
C PHE A 47 -10.58 1.69 2.90
N GLU A 48 -11.74 2.29 3.19
CA GLU A 48 -12.01 2.91 4.49
C GLU A 48 -11.90 1.92 5.66
N THR A 49 -12.42 0.70 5.48
CA THR A 49 -12.34 -0.35 6.52
C THR A 49 -10.91 -0.81 6.74
N LEU A 50 -10.16 -1.03 5.65
CA LEU A 50 -8.75 -1.41 5.75
C LEU A 50 -7.91 -0.28 6.34
N SER A 51 -8.21 0.97 5.99
CA SER A 51 -7.51 2.16 6.48
C SER A 51 -7.64 2.29 7.99
N ALA A 52 -8.88 2.20 8.50
CA ALA A 52 -9.13 2.28 9.94
C ALA A 52 -8.40 1.17 10.72
N ALA A 53 -8.38 -0.07 10.18
CA ALA A 53 -7.66 -1.18 10.80
C ALA A 53 -6.14 -0.99 10.79
N ALA A 54 -5.58 -0.46 9.69
CA ALA A 54 -4.15 -0.20 9.57
C ALA A 54 -3.70 0.96 10.49
N GLU A 55 -4.49 2.04 10.55
CA GLU A 55 -4.25 3.18 11.42
C GLU A 55 -4.28 2.79 12.90
N ALA A 56 -5.19 1.89 13.30
CA ALA A 56 -5.24 1.34 14.65
C ALA A 56 -3.94 0.58 15.05
N LEU A 57 -3.18 0.10 14.07
CA LEU A 57 -1.86 -0.55 14.26
C LEU A 57 -0.69 0.45 14.13
N GLY A 58 -0.98 1.75 13.97
CA GLY A 58 0.01 2.79 13.75
C GLY A 58 0.72 2.62 12.40
N ILE A 59 -0.01 2.22 11.37
CA ILE A 59 0.42 2.25 9.97
C ILE A 59 -0.25 3.45 9.31
N THR A 60 0.53 4.33 8.70
CA THR A 60 0.02 5.45 7.91
C THR A 60 -0.55 4.92 6.60
N VAL A 61 -1.75 5.35 6.21
CA VAL A 61 -2.39 4.85 5.00
C VAL A 61 -2.48 5.96 3.96
N VAL A 62 -2.13 5.63 2.71
CA VAL A 62 -2.14 6.57 1.59
C VAL A 62 -2.96 5.99 0.45
N ASN A 63 -3.99 6.72 0.02
CA ASN A 63 -4.81 6.34 -1.11
C ASN A 63 -4.29 6.98 -2.41
N LEU A 64 -3.78 6.17 -3.34
CA LEU A 64 -3.32 6.56 -4.68
C LEU A 64 -3.95 5.65 -5.75
N PRO A 65 -5.28 5.63 -5.88
CA PRO A 65 -5.96 4.68 -6.74
C PRO A 65 -5.80 5.07 -8.21
N PHE A 66 -5.39 4.11 -9.04
CA PHE A 66 -5.39 4.26 -10.50
C PHE A 66 -5.65 2.91 -11.16
N LYS A 67 -6.10 2.94 -12.42
CA LYS A 67 -6.18 1.75 -13.27
C LYS A 67 -4.85 1.55 -13.99
N SER A 68 -4.56 0.31 -14.38
CA SER A 68 -3.32 -0.01 -15.09
C SER A 68 -3.15 0.87 -16.33
N GLY A 69 -2.05 1.62 -16.40
CA GLY A 69 -1.75 2.53 -17.50
C GLY A 69 -2.44 3.91 -17.44
N GLU A 70 -3.23 4.17 -16.39
CA GLU A 70 -3.94 5.43 -16.16
C GLU A 70 -3.36 6.22 -14.97
N GLN A 71 -2.13 5.91 -14.53
CA GLN A 71 -1.45 6.69 -13.50
C GLN A 71 -1.14 8.09 -14.02
N THR A 72 -1.39 9.10 -13.18
CA THR A 72 -1.06 10.49 -13.47
C THR A 72 0.34 10.86 -12.98
N ASP A 73 0.98 11.84 -13.61
CA ASP A 73 2.28 12.35 -13.17
C ASP A 73 2.27 12.80 -11.70
N ALA A 74 1.14 13.37 -11.24
CA ALA A 74 0.97 13.77 -9.84
C ALA A 74 0.95 12.57 -8.88
N GLN A 75 0.35 11.45 -9.27
CA GLN A 75 0.37 10.22 -8.47
C GLN A 75 1.75 9.59 -8.43
N VAL A 76 2.45 9.58 -9.57
CA VAL A 76 3.83 9.08 -9.66
C VAL A 76 4.75 9.92 -8.75
N GLN A 77 4.66 11.24 -8.84
CA GLN A 77 5.46 12.13 -8.00
C GLN A 77 5.15 11.93 -6.52
N LYS A 78 3.87 11.89 -6.14
CA LYS A 78 3.47 11.68 -4.74
C LYS A 78 3.95 10.33 -4.18
N PHE A 79 3.97 9.28 -5.01
CA PHE A 79 4.51 7.99 -4.59
C PHE A 79 6.04 8.04 -4.45
N ALA A 80 6.74 8.72 -5.36
CA ALA A 80 8.18 8.94 -5.28
C ALA A 80 8.57 9.71 -4.00
N ASP A 81 7.88 10.81 -3.70
CA ASP A 81 8.11 11.61 -2.49
C ASP A 81 7.94 10.76 -1.21
N LEU A 82 6.92 9.90 -1.19
CA LEU A 82 6.67 8.99 -0.07
C LEU A 82 7.79 7.96 0.11
N LEU A 83 8.36 7.44 -0.99
CA LEU A 83 9.50 6.52 -0.92
C LEU A 83 10.77 7.23 -0.45
N ASP A 84 11.02 8.46 -0.91
CA ASP A 84 12.18 9.26 -0.50
C ASP A 84 12.10 9.60 1.00
N GLU A 85 10.92 9.99 1.49
CA GLU A 85 10.69 10.22 2.91
C GLU A 85 10.89 8.96 3.75
N ALA A 86 10.36 7.82 3.30
CA ALA A 86 10.51 6.54 4.00
C ALA A 86 11.98 6.12 4.04
N GLN A 87 12.71 6.25 2.93
CA GLN A 87 14.13 5.95 2.86
C GLN A 87 14.95 6.83 3.80
N ALA A 88 14.68 8.14 3.85
CA ALA A 88 15.36 9.06 4.76
C ALA A 88 15.15 8.69 6.24
N LYS A 89 14.00 8.10 6.58
CA LYS A 89 13.65 7.65 7.93
C LYS A 89 13.99 6.18 8.21
N SER A 90 14.57 5.46 7.23
CA SER A 90 14.80 4.01 7.29
C SER A 90 13.51 3.20 7.56
N GLU A 91 12.41 3.67 7.01
CA GLU A 91 11.08 3.08 7.13
C GLU A 91 10.74 2.21 5.90
N LYS A 92 9.73 1.34 6.04
CA LYS A 92 9.22 0.52 4.93
C LYS A 92 7.82 0.89 4.52
N VAL A 93 7.63 0.88 3.21
CA VAL A 93 6.37 1.10 2.51
C VAL A 93 5.88 -0.23 1.95
N HIS A 94 4.60 -0.51 2.14
CA HIS A 94 3.90 -1.60 1.47
C HIS A 94 2.86 -1.03 0.51
N ALA A 95 2.99 -1.30 -0.78
CA ALA A 95 1.99 -0.92 -1.77
C ALA A 95 1.18 -2.14 -2.21
N TYR A 96 -0.12 -1.96 -2.44
CA TYR A 96 -0.98 -3.05 -2.88
C TYR A 96 -1.95 -2.60 -3.95
N CYS A 97 -2.34 -3.55 -4.80
CA CYS A 97 -3.43 -3.34 -5.73
C CYS A 97 -4.28 -4.61 -5.85
N ARG A 98 -4.89 -4.88 -7.01
CA ARG A 98 -5.63 -6.13 -7.22
C ARG A 98 -4.69 -7.35 -7.29
N THR A 99 -3.55 -7.21 -7.98
CA THR A 99 -2.65 -8.35 -8.28
C THR A 99 -1.18 -8.10 -7.93
N GLY A 100 -0.81 -6.89 -7.48
CA GLY A 100 0.57 -6.48 -7.19
C GLY A 100 1.38 -5.97 -8.38
N ASN A 101 0.74 -5.67 -9.52
CA ASN A 101 1.43 -5.21 -10.74
C ASN A 101 1.42 -3.68 -10.95
N ARG A 102 0.66 -2.93 -10.14
CA ARG A 102 0.54 -1.48 -10.25
C ARG A 102 1.64 -0.79 -9.45
#